data_AF-Q73W97-F1
#
_entry.id   AF-Q73W97-F1
#
_cell.length_a   1.000
_cell.length_b   1.000
_cell.length_c   1.000
_cell.angle_alpha   90.00
_cell.angle_beta   90.00
_cell.angle_gamma   90.00
#
_symmetry.space_group_name_H-M   'P 1'
#
loop_
_entity.id
_entity.type
_entity.pdbx_description
1 polymer ?
#
loop_
_entity_poly.entity_id
_entity_poly.type
_entity_poly.pdbx_seq_one_letter_code
_entity_poly.pdbx_strand_id
1 'polypeptide(L)'
;MVRRNAGTTSHVVTPRNSVSKAAKSGDALTALTALRDVLAAAIDECGSKRDLAALLRQFTAVLAQIEAARVRPPQRRIADEIAARRTARQAAAAADAKSADR
;
A
#
# COMPACT_ATOMS: atom_id res chain seq x y z
N MET A 1 -36.38 -30.96 24.78
CA MET A 1 -36.48 -30.44 23.39
C MET A 1 -35.37 -29.41 23.20
N VAL A 2 -34.23 -29.83 22.64
CA VAL A 2 -33.01 -29.01 22.51
C VAL A 2 -33.09 -28.22 21.21
N ARG A 3 -33.04 -26.88 21.29
CA ARG A 3 -32.76 -26.03 20.13
C ARG A 3 -31.63 -25.07 20.48
N ARG A 4 -30.42 -25.48 20.09
CA ARG A 4 -29.23 -24.64 19.96
C ARG A 4 -29.42 -23.76 18.72
N ASN A 5 -29.32 -22.45 18.85
CA ASN A 5 -29.03 -21.58 17.71
C ASN A 5 -27.78 -20.75 18.03
N ALA A 6 -26.68 -21.16 17.40
CA ALA A 6 -25.44 -20.43 17.36
C ALA A 6 -25.65 -19.16 16.53
N GLY A 7 -25.67 -18.01 17.20
CA GLY A 7 -25.59 -16.71 16.54
C GLY A 7 -24.15 -16.47 16.10
N THR A 8 -23.85 -16.78 14.86
CA THR A 8 -22.59 -16.42 14.19
C THR A 8 -22.49 -14.90 14.12
N THR A 9 -21.80 -14.30 15.08
CA THR A 9 -21.39 -12.90 14.99
C THR A 9 -20.27 -12.79 13.96
N SER A 10 -20.63 -12.46 12.73
CA SER A 10 -19.69 -11.98 11.71
C SER A 10 -19.09 -10.67 12.18
N HIS A 11 -17.95 -10.73 12.87
CA HIS A 11 -17.11 -9.55 13.06
C HIS A 11 -16.46 -9.20 11.73
N VAL A 12 -17.07 -8.26 11.01
CA VAL A 12 -16.38 -7.57 9.90
C VAL A 12 -15.38 -6.62 10.54
N VAL A 13 -14.22 -7.15 10.92
CA VAL A 13 -13.05 -6.35 11.28
C VAL A 13 -12.65 -5.60 10.02
N THR A 14 -13.02 -4.33 9.92
CA THR A 14 -12.56 -3.47 8.83
C THR A 14 -11.20 -2.91 9.27
N PRO A 15 -10.08 -3.28 8.62
CA PRO A 15 -8.81 -2.65 8.92
C PRO A 15 -8.91 -1.16 8.59
N ARG A 16 -8.25 -0.31 9.37
CA ARG A 16 -8.19 1.16 9.22
C ARG A 16 -7.64 1.62 7.85
N ASN A 17 -7.26 0.69 6.99
CA ASN A 17 -6.63 0.79 5.68
C ASN A 17 -6.97 -0.47 4.88
N SER A 18 -8.16 -0.51 4.26
CA SER A 18 -8.59 -1.63 3.42
C SER A 18 -7.58 -1.95 2.30
N VAL A 19 -7.21 -3.22 2.15
CA VAL A 19 -6.29 -3.71 1.10
C VAL A 19 -6.78 -3.33 -0.30
N SER A 20 -8.09 -3.40 -0.55
CA SER A 20 -8.65 -3.06 -1.85
C SER A 20 -8.53 -1.57 -2.18
N LYS A 21 -8.62 -0.70 -1.16
CA LYS A 21 -8.41 0.75 -1.32
C LYS A 21 -6.93 1.06 -1.52
N ALA A 22 -6.04 0.40 -0.78
CA ALA A 22 -4.60 0.56 -0.89
C ALA A 22 -4.05 0.07 -2.25
N ALA A 23 -4.56 -1.04 -2.78
CA ALA A 23 -4.19 -1.52 -4.11
C ALA A 23 -4.56 -0.52 -5.23
N LYS A 24 -5.68 0.20 -5.07
CA LYS A 24 -6.17 1.19 -6.04
C LYS A 24 -5.41 2.53 -5.98
N SER A 25 -4.71 2.85 -4.89
CA SER A 25 -3.94 4.10 -4.80
C SER A 25 -2.67 4.08 -5.67
N GLY A 26 -2.24 2.89 -6.10
CA GLY A 26 -1.00 2.67 -6.84
C GLY A 26 0.26 2.88 -5.98
N ASP A 27 0.14 3.16 -4.69
CA ASP A 27 1.27 3.17 -3.78
C ASP A 27 1.53 1.76 -3.25
N ALA A 28 2.57 1.13 -3.80
CA ALA A 28 2.97 -0.23 -3.46
C ALA A 28 3.29 -0.38 -1.96
N LEU A 29 3.89 0.62 -1.32
CA LEU A 29 4.26 0.51 0.10
C LEU A 29 3.02 0.56 0.99
N THR A 30 2.06 1.42 0.66
CA THR A 30 0.76 1.49 1.34
C THR A 30 -0.03 0.19 1.15
N ALA A 31 -0.04 -0.38 -0.05
CA ALA A 31 -0.68 -1.68 -0.34
C ALA A 31 -0.05 -2.83 0.46
N LEU A 32 1.29 -2.90 0.49
CA LEU A 32 2.02 -3.93 1.26
C LEU A 32 1.81 -3.78 2.77
N THR A 33 1.74 -2.55 3.27
CA THR A 33 1.47 -2.27 4.69
C THR A 33 0.06 -2.71 5.08
N ALA A 34 -0.95 -2.38 4.26
CA ALA A 34 -2.32 -2.85 4.49
C ALA A 34 -2.42 -4.38 4.44
N LEU A 35 -1.70 -5.04 3.53
CA LEU A 35 -1.66 -6.50 3.43
C LEU A 35 -1.01 -7.14 4.65
N ARG A 36 0.08 -6.56 5.17
CA ARG A 36 0.71 -6.98 6.42
C ARG A 36 -0.30 -6.94 7.58
N ASP A 37 -1.04 -5.85 7.72
CA ASP A 37 -1.99 -5.67 8.82
C ASP A 37 -3.12 -6.72 8.76
N VAL A 38 -3.63 -7.02 7.56
CA VAL A 38 -4.64 -8.09 7.37
C VAL A 38 -4.07 -9.47 7.68
N LEU A 39 -2.85 -9.77 7.24
CA LEU A 39 -2.21 -11.06 7.53
C LEU A 39 -1.94 -11.24 9.03
N ALA A 40 -1.56 -10.17 9.74
CA ALA A 40 -1.35 -10.22 11.20
C ALA A 40 -2.64 -10.59 11.92
N ALA A 41 -3.75 -9.93 11.60
CA ALA A 41 -5.07 -10.26 12.17
C ALA A 41 -5.50 -11.70 11.83
N ALA A 42 -5.29 -12.13 10.58
CA ALA A 42 -5.61 -13.49 10.16
C ALA A 42 -4.77 -14.55 10.91
N ILE A 43 -3.51 -14.25 11.24
CA ILE A 43 -2.64 -15.14 12.02
C ILE A 43 -3.17 -15.29 13.45
N ASP A 44 -3.55 -14.18 14.09
CA ASP A 44 -4.07 -14.19 15.46
C ASP A 44 -5.38 -14.98 15.59
N GLU A 45 -6.23 -14.94 14.56
CA GLU A 45 -7.52 -15.64 14.52
C GLU A 45 -7.42 -17.08 13.96
N CYS A 46 -6.26 -17.52 13.47
CA CYS A 46 -6.12 -18.78 12.75
C CYS A 46 -6.14 -20.01 13.67
N GLY A 47 -7.24 -20.77 13.66
CA GLY A 47 -7.38 -22.02 14.42
C GLY A 47 -6.76 -23.27 13.77
N SER A 48 -6.31 -23.20 12.52
CA SER A 48 -5.78 -24.34 11.75
C SER A 48 -4.25 -24.26 11.61
N LYS A 49 -3.52 -25.29 12.07
CA LYS A 49 -2.05 -25.32 12.00
C LYS A 49 -1.52 -25.28 10.56
N ARG A 50 -2.26 -25.85 9.60
CA ARG A 50 -1.86 -25.85 8.19
C ARG A 50 -1.97 -24.45 7.58
N ASP A 51 -3.08 -23.79 7.87
CA ASP A 51 -3.36 -22.44 7.36
C ASP A 51 -2.45 -21.42 8.04
N LEU A 52 -2.17 -21.60 9.33
CA LEU A 52 -1.20 -20.80 10.07
C LEU A 52 0.19 -20.84 9.42
N ALA A 53 0.68 -22.02 9.05
CA ALA A 53 1.96 -22.13 8.35
C ALA A 53 1.96 -21.41 7.00
N ALA A 54 0.84 -21.41 6.27
CA ALA A 54 0.71 -20.67 5.02
C ALA A 54 0.69 -19.15 5.24
N LEU A 55 -0.06 -18.68 6.24
CA LEU A 55 -0.15 -17.27 6.62
C LEU A 55 1.21 -16.73 7.08
N LEU A 56 1.94 -17.48 7.92
CA LEU A 56 3.28 -17.09 8.38
C LEU A 56 4.27 -16.95 7.20
N ARG A 57 4.23 -17.86 6.23
CA ARG A 57 5.07 -17.76 5.02
C ARG A 57 4.75 -16.49 4.22
N GLN A 58 3.46 -16.21 4.01
CA GLN A 58 3.02 -15.01 3.30
C GLN A 58 3.41 -13.73 4.06
N PHE A 59 3.26 -13.73 5.38
CA PHE A 59 3.63 -12.61 6.24
C PHE A 59 5.11 -12.28 6.14
N THR A 60 5.99 -13.29 6.26
CA THR A 60 7.44 -13.11 6.07
C THR A 60 7.78 -12.58 4.68
N ALA A 61 7.13 -13.07 3.63
CA ALA A 61 7.34 -12.57 2.28
C ALA A 61 6.93 -11.10 2.11
N VAL A 62 5.82 -10.67 2.72
CA VAL A 62 5.37 -9.27 2.70
C VAL A 62 6.33 -8.37 3.46
N LEU A 63 6.84 -8.81 4.63
CA LEU A 63 7.86 -8.05 5.36
C LEU A 63 9.13 -7.84 4.53
N ALA A 64 9.61 -8.87 3.84
CA ALA A 64 10.76 -8.75 2.95
C ALA A 64 10.50 -7.77 1.78
N GLN A 65 9.29 -7.77 1.22
CA GLN A 65 8.91 -6.83 0.16
C GLN A 65 8.83 -5.38 0.66
N ILE A 66 8.35 -5.17 1.89
CA ILE A 66 8.33 -3.83 2.52
C ILE A 66 9.76 -3.32 2.70
N GLU A 67 10.66 -4.13 3.23
CA GLU A 67 12.06 -3.74 3.40
C GLU A 67 12.75 -3.46 2.05
N ALA A 68 12.53 -4.30 1.05
CA ALA A 68 13.03 -4.05 -0.30
C ALA A 68 12.49 -2.74 -0.92
N ALA A 69 11.22 -2.43 -0.68
CA ALA A 69 10.58 -1.21 -1.15
C ALA A 69 11.11 0.05 -0.43
N ARG A 70 11.57 -0.07 0.82
CA ARG A 70 12.21 1.03 1.56
C ARG A 70 13.60 1.34 1.05
N VAL A 71 14.36 0.32 0.65
CA VAL A 71 15.74 0.47 0.13
C VAL A 71 15.75 0.97 -1.31
N ARG A 72 14.73 0.62 -2.11
CA ARG A 72 14.63 1.10 -3.49
C ARG A 72 14.15 2.56 -3.49
N PRO A 73 14.89 3.51 -4.11
CA PRO A 73 14.35 4.86 -4.29
C PRO A 73 13.03 4.75 -5.06
N PRO A 74 12.01 5.56 -4.71
CA PRO A 74 10.74 5.51 -5.41
C PRO A 74 11.01 5.72 -6.89
N GLN A 75 10.60 4.76 -7.73
CA GLN A 75 10.67 4.93 -9.18
C GLN A 75 9.87 6.19 -9.50
N ARG A 76 10.57 7.26 -9.91
CA ARG A 76 9.94 8.50 -10.35
C ARG A 76 8.90 8.12 -11.40
N ARG A 77 7.65 8.48 -11.17
CA ARG A 77 6.61 8.19 -12.15
C ARG A 77 6.89 9.09 -13.35
N ILE A 78 6.65 8.60 -14.55
CA ILE A 78 6.79 9.38 -15.78
C ILE A 78 5.99 10.71 -15.68
N ALA A 79 4.87 10.71 -14.96
CA ALA A 79 4.11 11.92 -14.63
C ALA A 79 4.93 12.97 -13.87
N ASP A 80 5.78 12.56 -12.92
CA ASP A 80 6.65 13.45 -12.15
C ASP A 80 7.74 14.05 -13.04
N GLU A 81 8.26 13.27 -14.01
CA GLU A 81 9.22 13.76 -15.00
C GLU A 81 8.59 14.79 -15.94
N ILE A 82 7.34 14.56 -16.38
CA ILE A 82 6.61 15.50 -17.22
C ILE A 82 6.33 16.79 -16.45
N ALA A 83 5.93 16.69 -15.18
CA ALA A 83 5.74 17.86 -14.31
C ALA A 83 7.04 18.65 -14.13
N ALA A 84 8.16 17.97 -13.84
CA ALA A 84 9.47 18.59 -13.72
C ALA A 84 9.96 19.24 -15.02
N ARG A 85 9.70 18.63 -16.19
CA ARG A 85 10.03 19.22 -17.50
C ARG A 85 9.20 20.48 -17.77
N ARG A 86 7.93 20.51 -17.36
CA ARG A 86 7.06 21.67 -17.54
C ARG A 86 7.49 22.84 -16.65
N THR A 87 7.80 22.59 -15.39
CA THR A 87 8.30 23.63 -14.48
C THR A 87 9.65 24.18 -14.96
N ALA A 88 10.56 23.33 -15.45
CA ALA A 88 11.83 23.78 -16.02
C ALA A 88 11.65 24.68 -17.26
N ARG A 89 10.72 24.32 -18.17
CA ARG A 89 10.40 25.15 -19.35
C ARG A 89 9.77 26.49 -18.97
N GLN A 90 8.90 26.51 -17.97
CA GLN A 90 8.25 27.74 -17.49
C GLN A 90 9.26 28.68 -16.82
N ALA A 91 10.19 28.14 -16.03
CA ALA A 91 11.26 28.92 -15.42
C ALA A 91 12.21 29.53 -16.46
N ALA A 92 12.56 28.78 -17.52
CA ALA A 92 13.36 29.29 -18.62
C ALA A 92 12.64 30.43 -19.37
N ALA A 93 11.38 30.22 -19.77
CA ALA A 93 10.58 31.24 -20.45
C ALA A 93 10.41 32.53 -19.63
N ALA A 94 10.27 32.43 -18.30
CA ALA A 94 10.21 33.58 -17.41
C ALA A 94 11.54 34.34 -17.31
N ALA A 95 12.68 33.63 -17.38
CA ALA A 95 14.00 34.25 -17.37
C ALA A 95 14.31 34.97 -18.70
N ASP A 96 13.93 34.38 -19.83
CA ASP A 96 14.04 34.99 -21.14
C ASP A 96 13.17 36.26 -21.25
N ALA A 97 11.91 36.20 -20.80
CA ALA A 97 11.03 37.37 -20.78
C ALA A 97 11.57 38.51 -19.91
N LYS A 98 12.17 38.19 -18.76
CA LYS A 98 12.78 39.19 -17.85
C LYS A 98 14.06 39.82 -18.40
N SER A 99 14.74 39.13 -19.31
CA SER A 99 15.96 39.63 -19.97
C SER A 99 15.63 40.49 -21.20
N ALA A 100 14.45 40.28 -21.81
CA ALA A 100 13.98 41.07 -22.96
C ALA A 100 13.33 42.42 -22.57
N ASP A 101 12.92 42.59 -21.32
CA ASP A 101 12.31 43.83 -20.77
C ASP A 101 13.34 44.84 -20.20
N ARG A 102 14.65 44.55 -20.32
CA ARG A 102 15.75 45.35 -19.75
C ARG A 102 16.62 45.99 -20.83
#